data_AF-A0AA43GXK4-F1
#
_entry.id   AF-A0AA43GXK4-F1
#
_cell.length_a   1.000
_cell.length_b   1.000
_cell.length_c   1.000
_cell.angle_alpha   90.00
_cell.angle_beta   90.00
_cell.angle_gamma   90.00
#
_symmetry.space_group_name_H-M   'P 1'
#
loop_
_entity.id
_entity.type
_entity.pdbx_description
1 polymer ?
#
loop_
_entity_poly.entity_id
_entity_poly.type
_entity_poly.pdbx_seq_one_letter_code
_entity_poly.pdbx_strand_id
1 'polypeptide(L)'
;MNIDDFLRRYGSGERDFSEADLSRANLDGVILHQVNLSRANLSKANLNRAHLEEANLTNADLSTAYLTSANLAGANLEGANLHKADLDRANLRGANLTNANLEGANFRNATLPDGIVSD
;
A
#
# COMPACT_ATOMS: atom_id res chain seq x y z
N MET A 1 -15.62 -4.00 3.35
CA MET A 1 -16.24 -2.74 3.83
C MET A 1 -16.57 -1.87 2.62
N ASN A 2 -17.56 -0.97 2.68
CA ASN A 2 -17.76 0.01 1.60
C ASN A 2 -16.67 1.10 1.69
N ILE A 3 -16.17 1.54 0.54
CA ILE A 3 -15.21 2.64 0.41
C ILE A 3 -15.68 3.93 1.07
N ASP A 4 -16.97 4.27 0.95
CA ASP A 4 -17.50 5.51 1.55
C ASP A 4 -17.46 5.47 3.08
N ASP A 5 -17.74 4.29 3.66
CA ASP A 5 -17.67 4.11 5.11
C ASP A 5 -16.22 4.16 5.60
N PHE A 6 -15.32 3.51 4.87
CA PHE A 6 -13.89 3.56 5.14
C PHE A 6 -13.36 5.01 5.16
N LEU A 7 -13.63 5.78 4.10
CA LEU A 7 -13.14 7.16 3.99
C LEU A 7 -13.79 8.08 5.04
N ARG A 8 -15.07 7.89 5.34
CA ARG A 8 -15.76 8.63 6.41
C ARG A 8 -15.12 8.35 7.77
N ARG A 9 -14.87 7.09 8.09
CA ARG A 9 -14.25 6.65 9.34
C ARG A 9 -12.83 7.20 9.46
N TYR A 10 -12.03 7.11 8.40
CA TYR A 10 -10.68 7.67 8.38
C TYR A 10 -10.71 9.19 8.59
N GLY A 11 -11.61 9.89 7.91
CA GLY A 11 -11.84 11.33 8.05
C GLY A 11 -12.29 11.75 9.46
N SER A 12 -12.96 10.84 10.20
CA SER A 12 -13.34 11.07 11.60
C SER A 12 -12.22 10.80 12.61
N GLY A 13 -11.02 10.43 12.13
CA GLY A 13 -9.84 10.19 12.98
C GLY A 13 -9.58 8.72 13.28
N GLU A 14 -10.41 7.80 12.76
CA GLU A 14 -10.12 6.38 12.87
C GLU A 14 -8.86 6.03 12.07
N ARG A 15 -8.00 5.18 12.64
CA ARG A 15 -6.76 4.74 12.01
C ARG A 15 -6.65 3.23 11.92
N ASP A 16 -7.47 2.48 12.66
CA ASP A 16 -7.43 1.03 12.63
C ASP A 16 -8.45 0.46 11.65
N PHE A 17 -7.92 -0.01 10.53
CA PHE A 17 -8.63 -0.76 9.50
C PHE A 17 -7.94 -2.09 9.25
N SER A 18 -7.31 -2.65 10.29
CA SER A 18 -6.75 -3.98 10.22
C SER A 18 -7.81 -4.99 9.80
N GLU A 19 -7.40 -5.96 8.98
CA GLU A 19 -8.27 -7.01 8.42
C GLU A 19 -9.44 -6.51 7.55
N ALA A 20 -9.49 -5.20 7.23
CA ALA A 20 -10.55 -4.66 6.38
C ALA A 20 -10.50 -5.27 4.98
N ASP A 21 -11.66 -5.68 4.46
CA ASP A 21 -11.80 -6.00 3.05
C ASP A 21 -12.01 -4.71 2.24
N LEU A 22 -10.95 -4.31 1.54
CA LEU A 22 -10.86 -3.20 0.60
C LEU A 22 -10.45 -3.73 -0.79
N SER A 23 -10.71 -5.02 -1.06
CA SER A 23 -10.37 -5.61 -2.35
C SER A 23 -11.08 -4.87 -3.47
N ARG A 24 -10.34 -4.59 -4.55
CA ARG A 24 -10.84 -3.84 -5.72
C ARG A 24 -11.33 -2.41 -5.40
N ALA A 25 -11.08 -1.89 -4.21
CA ALA A 25 -11.47 -0.53 -3.84
C ALA A 25 -10.77 0.50 -4.73
N ASN A 26 -11.45 1.59 -5.03
CA ASN A 26 -10.84 2.75 -5.67
C ASN A 26 -10.35 3.72 -4.59
N LEU A 27 -9.04 3.75 -4.38
CA LEU A 27 -8.29 4.56 -3.42
C LEU A 27 -7.25 5.43 -4.16
N ASP A 28 -7.55 5.82 -5.40
CA ASP A 28 -6.66 6.68 -6.17
C ASP A 28 -6.49 8.06 -5.50
N GLY A 29 -5.24 8.46 -5.28
CA GLY A 29 -4.89 9.77 -4.73
C GLY A 29 -5.32 10.01 -3.28
N VAL A 30 -5.80 8.98 -2.56
CA VAL A 30 -6.26 9.16 -1.18
C VAL A 30 -5.10 9.48 -0.25
N ILE A 31 -5.43 10.17 0.84
CA ILE A 31 -4.48 10.47 1.92
C ILE A 31 -4.78 9.56 3.11
N LEU A 32 -3.85 8.65 3.39
CA LEU A 32 -3.96 7.60 4.40
C LEU A 32 -2.68 7.49 5.26
N HIS A 33 -2.06 8.62 5.57
CA HIS A 33 -0.86 8.68 6.42
C HIS A 33 -1.07 7.94 7.75
N GLN A 34 -0.09 7.11 8.14
CA GLN A 34 -0.06 6.32 9.38
C GLN A 34 -1.30 5.41 9.60
N VAL A 35 -2.04 5.07 8.55
CA VAL A 35 -3.18 4.16 8.68
C VAL A 35 -2.69 2.74 9.05
N ASN A 36 -3.44 2.06 9.90
CA ASN A 36 -3.26 0.62 10.12
C ASN A 36 -4.17 -0.15 9.17
N LEU A 37 -3.56 -0.77 8.17
CA LEU A 37 -4.15 -1.69 7.19
C LEU A 37 -3.50 -3.08 7.31
N SER A 38 -2.94 -3.42 8.48
CA SER A 38 -2.33 -4.74 8.68
C SER A 38 -3.35 -5.84 8.43
N ARG A 39 -2.94 -6.90 7.72
CA ARG A 39 -3.81 -8.03 7.32
C ARG A 39 -5.02 -7.64 6.46
N ALA A 40 -5.13 -6.39 6.01
CA ALA A 40 -6.22 -5.97 5.15
C ALA A 40 -6.14 -6.69 3.79
N ASN A 41 -7.29 -6.96 3.20
CA ASN A 41 -7.37 -7.40 1.81
C ASN A 41 -7.45 -6.16 0.92
N LEU A 42 -6.35 -5.84 0.25
CA LEU A 42 -6.20 -4.76 -0.74
C LEU A 42 -5.97 -5.35 -2.15
N SER A 43 -6.27 -6.63 -2.36
CA SER A 43 -6.04 -7.29 -3.64
C SER A 43 -6.80 -6.56 -4.75
N LYS A 44 -6.11 -6.29 -5.86
CA LYS A 44 -6.65 -5.54 -7.01
C LYS A 44 -7.14 -4.12 -6.69
N ALA A 45 -6.85 -3.57 -5.51
CA ALA A 45 -7.22 -2.21 -5.18
C ALA A 45 -6.46 -1.22 -6.09
N ASN A 46 -7.11 -0.11 -6.42
CA ASN A 46 -6.47 1.00 -7.09
C ASN A 46 -5.96 1.98 -6.03
N LEU A 47 -4.67 1.92 -5.71
CA LEU A 47 -3.93 2.78 -4.79
C LEU A 47 -2.97 3.71 -5.54
N ASN A 48 -3.20 3.93 -6.84
CA ASN A 48 -2.38 4.84 -7.63
C ASN A 48 -2.34 6.22 -6.97
N ARG A 49 -1.16 6.83 -6.88
CA ARG A 49 -0.93 8.14 -6.23
C ARG A 49 -1.37 8.21 -4.76
N ALA A 50 -1.67 7.10 -4.09
CA ALA A 50 -2.06 7.13 -2.69
C ALA A 50 -0.90 7.57 -1.78
N HIS A 51 -1.23 8.31 -0.73
CA HIS A 51 -0.30 8.71 0.33
C HIS A 51 -0.44 7.76 1.52
N LEU A 52 0.51 6.83 1.62
CA LEU A 52 0.58 5.74 2.60
C LEU A 52 1.87 5.82 3.41
N GLU A 53 2.42 7.02 3.57
CA GLU A 53 3.64 7.23 4.34
C GLU A 53 3.42 6.73 5.77
N GLU A 54 4.38 5.94 6.27
CA GLU A 54 4.34 5.32 7.60
C GLU A 54 3.12 4.41 7.87
N ALA A 55 2.38 3.99 6.83
CA ALA A 55 1.26 3.07 6.98
C ALA A 55 1.74 1.68 7.45
N ASN A 56 0.93 1.04 8.30
CA ASN A 56 1.12 -0.36 8.65
C ASN A 56 0.34 -1.24 7.67
N LEU A 57 1.08 -1.94 6.79
CA LEU A 57 0.58 -2.89 5.80
C LEU A 57 1.10 -4.31 6.08
N THR A 58 1.53 -4.59 7.32
CA THR A 58 2.07 -5.89 7.71
C THR A 58 1.07 -7.01 7.41
N ASN A 59 1.53 -8.03 6.69
CA ASN A 59 0.73 -9.18 6.23
C ASN A 59 -0.51 -8.80 5.38
N ALA A 60 -0.58 -7.58 4.83
CA ALA A 60 -1.68 -7.20 3.93
C ALA A 60 -1.59 -7.93 2.59
N ASP A 61 -2.74 -8.23 1.99
CA ASP A 61 -2.80 -8.77 0.62
C ASP A 61 -2.91 -7.61 -0.37
N LEU A 62 -1.82 -7.27 -1.03
CA LEU A 62 -1.72 -6.27 -2.11
C LEU A 62 -1.56 -6.94 -3.48
N SER A 63 -1.90 -8.23 -3.60
CA SER A 63 -1.70 -8.95 -4.86
C SER A 63 -2.46 -8.28 -5.99
N THR A 64 -1.78 -8.07 -7.12
CA THR A 64 -2.31 -7.40 -8.31
C THR A 64 -2.86 -5.99 -8.07
N ALA A 65 -2.51 -5.33 -6.95
CA ALA A 65 -2.88 -3.95 -6.68
C ALA A 65 -2.14 -2.97 -7.59
N TYR A 66 -2.77 -1.83 -7.88
CA TYR A 66 -2.18 -0.73 -8.62
C TYR A 66 -1.65 0.31 -7.63
N LEU A 67 -0.34 0.51 -7.60
CA LEU A 67 0.38 1.42 -6.69
C LEU A 67 1.26 2.40 -7.48
N THR A 68 0.93 2.65 -8.74
CA THR A 68 1.70 3.55 -9.61
C THR A 68 1.79 4.93 -8.96
N SER A 69 3.02 5.43 -8.78
CA SER A 69 3.31 6.71 -8.12
C SER A 69 2.78 6.84 -6.68
N ALA A 70 2.46 5.74 -5.99
CA ALA A 70 2.07 5.78 -4.58
C ALA A 70 3.27 6.18 -3.69
N ASN A 71 3.00 6.89 -2.60
CA ASN A 71 4.00 7.21 -1.59
C ASN A 71 3.88 6.23 -0.41
N LEU A 72 4.82 5.30 -0.32
CA LEU A 72 4.93 4.27 0.73
C LEU A 72 6.17 4.53 1.61
N ALA A 73 6.68 5.76 1.65
CA ALA A 73 7.87 6.09 2.42
C ALA A 73 7.69 5.70 3.90
N GLY A 74 8.62 4.91 4.43
CA GLY A 74 8.57 4.41 5.82
C GLY A 74 7.43 3.42 6.12
N ALA A 75 6.64 2.98 5.12
CA ALA A 75 5.56 2.03 5.36
C ALA A 75 6.10 0.66 5.82
N ASN A 76 5.38 -0.01 6.72
CA ASN A 76 5.69 -1.37 7.12
C ASN A 76 4.93 -2.37 6.24
N LEU A 77 5.63 -3.01 5.30
CA LEU A 77 5.11 -4.03 4.38
C LEU A 77 5.63 -5.44 4.76
N GLU A 78 6.05 -5.65 6.01
CA GLU A 78 6.55 -6.94 6.48
C GLU A 78 5.52 -8.05 6.19
N GLY A 79 5.94 -9.11 5.49
CA GLY A 79 5.08 -10.24 5.14
C GLY A 79 3.94 -9.90 4.18
N ALA A 80 3.87 -8.69 3.63
CA ALA A 80 2.83 -8.31 2.68
C ALA A 80 2.93 -9.12 1.38
N ASN A 81 1.78 -9.45 0.79
CA ASN A 81 1.73 -10.10 -0.51
C ASN A 81 1.63 -9.05 -1.62
N LEU A 82 2.73 -8.79 -2.34
CA LEU A 82 2.80 -7.86 -3.47
C LEU A 82 2.85 -8.61 -4.82
N HIS A 83 2.45 -9.89 -4.86
CA HIS A 83 2.49 -10.69 -6.08
C HIS A 83 1.80 -9.95 -7.24
N LYS A 84 2.54 -9.69 -8.32
CA LYS A 84 2.07 -8.96 -9.51
C LYS A 84 1.50 -7.55 -9.24
N ALA A 85 1.84 -6.92 -8.12
CA ALA A 85 1.48 -5.53 -7.86
C ALA A 85 2.26 -4.58 -8.80
N ASP A 86 1.64 -3.48 -9.20
CA ASP A 86 2.28 -2.46 -10.04
C ASP A 86 2.74 -1.28 -9.20
N LEU A 87 4.03 -1.20 -8.90
CA LEU A 87 4.66 -0.12 -8.14
C LEU A 87 5.49 0.83 -9.04
N ASP A 88 5.16 0.96 -10.33
CA ASP A 88 5.87 1.91 -11.22
C ASP A 88 5.91 3.30 -10.59
N ARG A 89 7.11 3.88 -10.46
CA ARG A 89 7.36 5.20 -9.85
C ARG A 89 6.94 5.34 -8.38
N ALA A 90 6.64 4.25 -7.66
CA ALA A 90 6.31 4.34 -6.25
C ALA A 90 7.52 4.77 -5.41
N ASN A 91 7.28 5.46 -4.30
CA ASN A 91 8.32 5.80 -3.33
C ASN A 91 8.26 4.85 -2.14
N LEU A 92 9.22 3.92 -2.04
CA LEU A 92 9.36 2.96 -0.94
C LEU A 92 10.53 3.33 -0.01
N ARG A 93 11.07 4.55 -0.07
CA ARG A 93 12.24 4.94 0.75
C ARG A 93 11.98 4.63 2.23
N GLY A 94 12.85 3.82 2.83
CA GLY A 94 12.73 3.39 4.23
C GLY A 94 11.59 2.41 4.53
N ALA A 95 10.87 1.91 3.53
CA ALA A 95 9.82 0.91 3.74
C ALA A 95 10.41 -0.45 4.17
N ASN A 96 9.73 -1.14 5.07
CA ASN A 96 10.12 -2.50 5.49
C ASN A 96 9.48 -3.54 4.56
N LEU A 97 10.29 -4.21 3.73
CA LEU A 97 9.85 -5.30 2.84
C LEU A 97 10.28 -6.70 3.33
N THR A 98 10.70 -6.84 4.59
CA THR A 98 11.11 -8.14 5.14
C THR A 98 10.00 -9.18 4.94
N ASN A 99 10.34 -10.34 4.38
CA ASN A 99 9.42 -11.44 4.07
C ASN A 99 8.26 -11.11 3.12
N ALA A 100 8.26 -9.96 2.45
CA ALA A 100 7.23 -9.63 1.47
C ALA A 100 7.33 -10.54 0.23
N ASN A 101 6.19 -10.98 -0.30
CA ASN A 101 6.16 -11.69 -1.58
C ASN A 101 6.19 -10.68 -2.73
N LEU A 102 7.33 -10.57 -3.41
CA LEU A 102 7.54 -9.63 -4.53
C LEU A 102 7.48 -10.29 -5.91
N GLU A 103 7.07 -11.56 -6.00
CA GLU A 103 7.07 -12.29 -7.27
C GLU A 103 6.22 -11.58 -8.32
N GLY A 104 6.85 -11.17 -9.42
CA GLY A 104 6.21 -10.48 -10.53
C GLY A 104 5.77 -9.04 -10.25
N ALA A 105 6.13 -8.47 -9.10
CA ALA A 105 5.88 -7.06 -8.81
C ALA A 105 6.70 -6.16 -9.76
N ASN A 106 6.08 -5.09 -10.25
CA ASN A 106 6.73 -4.10 -11.10
C ASN A 106 7.29 -2.96 -10.24
N PHE A 107 8.62 -2.80 -10.21
CA PHE A 107 9.29 -1.71 -9.49
C PHE A 107 9.93 -0.68 -10.42
N ARG A 108 9.57 -0.65 -11.70
CA ARG A 108 10.18 0.28 -12.66
C ARG A 108 10.12 1.72 -12.14
N ASN A 109 11.22 2.47 -12.22
CA ASN A 109 11.31 3.84 -11.72
C ASN A 109 10.99 4.04 -10.22
N ALA A 110 10.80 2.98 -9.43
CA ALA A 110 10.47 3.09 -8.02
C ALA A 110 11.70 3.50 -7.22
N THR A 111 11.52 4.32 -6.19
CA THR A 111 12.57 4.51 -5.16
C THR A 111 12.48 3.37 -4.18
N LEU A 112 13.51 2.53 -4.09
CA LEU A 112 13.60 1.36 -3.24
C LEU A 112 13.85 1.72 -1.76
N PRO A 113 13.74 0.76 -0.82
CA PRO A 113 13.94 1.03 0.61
C PRO A 113 15.26 1.73 0.98
N ASP A 114 16.35 1.43 0.27
CA ASP A 114 17.66 2.07 0.45
C ASP A 114 17.77 3.47 -0.20
N GLY A 115 16.73 3.89 -0.93
CA GLY A 115 16.66 5.16 -1.63
C GLY A 115 17.21 5.12 -3.06
N ILE A 116 17.64 3.95 -3.56
CA ILE A 116 18.06 3.79 -4.96
C ILE A 116 16.82 3.75 -5.85
N VAL A 117 16.88 4.41 -7.01
CA VAL A 117 15.82 4.31 -8.02
C VAL A 117 16.07 3.06 -8.87
N SER A 118 15.05 2.20 -8.99
CA SER A 118 15.08 1.07 -9.93
C SER A 118 14.91 1.58 -11.36
N ASP A 119 15.68 1.03 -12.30
CA ASP A 119 15.55 1.29 -13.73
C ASP A 119 14.30 0.63 -14.36
#